data_AF-X1LYE3-F1
#
_entry.id   AF-X1LYE3-F1
#
_cell.length_a   1.000
_cell.length_b   1.000
_cell.length_c   1.000
_cell.angle_alpha   90.00
_cell.angle_beta   90.00
_cell.angle_gamma   90.00
#
_symmetry.space_group_name_H-M   'P 1'
#
loop_
_entity.id
_entity.type
_entity.pdbx_description
1 polymer ?
#
loop_
_entity_poly.entity_id
_entity_poly.type
_entity_poly.pdbx_seq_one_letter_code
_entity_poly.pdbx_strand_id
1 'polypeptide(L)'
;MLSFNASEGGLNSFMLRMVEDIMGGKPLGELEIDEHAAEAGIVTRLEAFVDTIKGFARSATQHKVPAEDIYRGVPTVIKSSKTFLLVNMSAHVDLIGAAMEAYGIRALVLPEPNERDLLYANQVTSGVECLPYRVTLGSFLRFYHDNGNDMKKFEAFMAGAYGPCRLGHYAGEQIRIFKNLGIDLPMRTSVSNNAYQDMDLGSPFRRRAFMSLTWNGCIAADCLFKLLWRTRPYEKQAGSTDILFEDYIRRIADRMRRKEAFNDLLRQATSDFKSLIDPEIPRKPLVGINGEIFLRSNKFSNNNLVKVCEDAGLEVVVSPMGEWMKYILY
;
A
#
# COMPACT_ATOMS: atom_id res chain seq x y z
N MET A 1 8.04 -16.41 26.82
CA MET A 1 8.85 -15.23 26.40
C MET A 1 8.13 -13.99 26.88
N LEU A 2 8.85 -12.98 27.38
CA LEU A 2 8.26 -11.71 27.77
C LEU A 2 8.70 -10.65 26.75
N SER A 3 7.75 -9.98 26.12
CA SER A 3 7.99 -8.89 25.16
C SER A 3 7.60 -7.56 25.81
N PHE A 4 8.46 -6.55 25.67
CA PHE A 4 8.21 -5.19 26.14
C PHE A 4 7.92 -4.30 24.94
N ASN A 5 6.77 -3.65 24.97
CA ASN A 5 6.33 -2.71 23.93
C ASN A 5 6.20 -1.32 24.55
N ALA A 6 6.75 -0.30 23.90
CA ALA A 6 6.37 1.06 24.21
C ALA A 6 4.96 1.31 23.64
N SER A 7 4.12 2.04 24.37
CA SER A 7 2.85 2.54 23.86
C SER A 7 3.08 3.28 22.53
N GLU A 8 2.16 3.07 21.60
CA GLU A 8 2.17 3.55 20.21
C GLU A 8 2.90 2.64 19.19
N GLY A 9 2.07 1.88 18.47
CA GLY A 9 2.31 1.18 17.20
C GLY A 9 3.71 1.29 16.60
N GLY A 10 4.62 0.40 17.03
CA GLY A 10 5.95 0.19 16.44
C GLY A 10 6.01 -0.93 15.39
N LEU A 11 7.22 -1.21 14.85
CA LEU A 11 7.56 -2.35 13.97
C LEU A 11 7.03 -3.71 14.47
N ASN A 12 6.67 -3.76 15.75
CA ASN A 12 6.21 -4.91 16.49
C ASN A 12 4.89 -5.49 15.98
N SER A 13 4.03 -4.75 15.28
CA SER A 13 2.73 -5.29 14.82
C SER A 13 2.85 -6.56 13.97
N PHE A 14 3.90 -6.67 13.15
CA PHE A 14 4.17 -7.85 12.32
C PHE A 14 5.13 -8.84 13.01
N MET A 15 6.08 -8.33 13.80
CA MET A 15 7.04 -9.17 14.51
C MET A 15 6.38 -9.98 15.63
N LEU A 16 5.39 -9.41 16.34
CA LEU A 16 4.66 -10.09 17.39
C LEU A 16 3.93 -11.33 16.84
N ARG A 17 3.30 -11.22 15.67
CA ARG A 17 2.67 -12.37 14.99
C ARG A 17 3.67 -13.46 14.64
N MET A 18 4.86 -13.09 14.18
CA MET A 18 5.92 -14.05 13.93
C MET A 18 6.40 -14.72 15.22
N VAL A 19 6.53 -13.96 16.31
CA VAL A 19 6.89 -14.50 17.62
C VAL A 19 5.80 -15.43 18.15
N GLU A 20 4.53 -15.07 18.03
CA GLU A 20 3.38 -15.93 18.37
C GLU A 20 3.47 -17.26 17.62
N ASP A 21 3.70 -17.24 16.30
CA ASP A 21 3.82 -18.46 15.50
C ASP A 21 5.06 -19.29 15.88
N ILE A 22 6.20 -18.67 16.18
CA ILE A 22 7.40 -19.38 16.68
C ILE A 22 7.14 -20.01 18.05
N MET A 23 6.42 -19.29 18.91
CA MET A 23 6.08 -19.73 20.25
C MET A 23 5.05 -20.86 20.21
N GLY A 24 4.15 -20.85 19.22
CA GLY A 24 3.05 -21.79 19.07
C GLY A 24 2.16 -21.76 20.30
N GLY A 25 2.20 -22.84 21.09
CA GLY A 25 1.44 -22.95 22.34
C GLY A 25 2.21 -22.55 23.60
N LYS A 26 3.47 -22.10 23.48
CA LYS A 26 4.28 -21.70 24.65
C LYS A 26 3.76 -20.36 25.20
N PRO A 27 3.76 -20.16 26.54
CA PRO A 27 3.36 -18.89 27.14
C PRO A 27 4.16 -17.70 26.61
N LEU A 28 3.44 -16.73 26.05
CA LEU A 28 3.94 -15.42 25.62
C LEU A 28 3.25 -14.36 26.47
N GLY A 29 4.05 -13.49 27.09
CA GLY A 29 3.57 -12.35 27.87
C GLY A 29 3.95 -11.07 27.15
N GLU A 30 3.00 -10.17 27.00
CA GLU A 30 3.22 -8.83 26.43
C GLU A 30 3.01 -7.78 27.51
N LEU A 31 4.00 -6.92 27.69
CA LEU A 31 3.94 -5.78 28.58
C LEU A 31 4.08 -4.51 27.77
N GLU A 32 2.98 -3.78 27.67
CA GLU A 32 2.98 -2.42 27.16
C GLU A 32 3.33 -1.46 28.29
N ILE A 33 4.40 -0.70 28.10
CA ILE A 33 4.90 0.31 29.03
C ILE A 33 4.67 1.68 28.37
N ASP A 34 3.86 2.49 29.04
CA ASP A 34 3.67 3.91 28.73
C ASP A 34 4.32 4.77 29.81
N GLU A 35 4.56 6.05 29.53
CA GLU A 35 5.14 7.02 30.49
C GLU A 35 4.29 7.14 31.77
N HIS A 36 3.01 6.79 31.70
CA HIS A 36 2.06 6.80 32.82
C HIS A 36 1.77 5.41 33.42
N ALA A 37 2.53 4.37 33.05
CA ALA A 37 2.28 3.01 33.55
C ALA A 37 2.56 2.91 35.06
N ALA A 38 1.52 2.62 35.85
CA ALA A 38 1.64 2.44 37.29
C ALA A 38 2.35 1.12 37.64
N GLU A 39 3.34 1.18 38.54
CA GLU A 39 4.19 0.06 38.97
C GLU A 39 3.38 -1.18 39.39
N ALA A 40 2.29 -0.99 40.16
CA ALA A 40 1.43 -2.08 40.61
C ALA A 40 0.82 -2.88 39.45
N GLY A 41 0.47 -2.22 38.33
CA GLY A 41 -0.09 -2.89 37.15
C GLY A 41 0.92 -3.78 36.43
N ILE A 42 2.20 -3.40 36.45
CA ILE A 42 3.29 -4.20 35.87
C ILE A 42 3.57 -5.43 36.74
N VAL A 43 3.66 -5.25 38.06
CA VAL A 43 3.93 -6.35 39.01
C VAL A 43 2.87 -7.43 38.93
N THR A 44 1.58 -7.08 38.96
CA THR A 44 0.49 -8.07 38.89
C THR A 44 0.49 -8.84 37.56
N ARG A 45 0.80 -8.20 36.43
CA ARG A 45 0.92 -8.87 35.13
C ARG A 45 2.10 -9.84 35.10
N LEU A 46 3.22 -9.48 35.70
CA LEU A 46 4.39 -10.36 35.83
C LEU A 46 4.08 -11.58 36.70
N GLU A 47 3.43 -11.39 37.84
CA GLU A 47 3.03 -12.49 38.74
C GLU A 47 2.09 -13.48 38.03
N ALA A 48 1.05 -12.96 37.36
CA ALA A 48 0.13 -13.78 36.57
C ALA A 48 0.84 -14.54 35.43
N PHE A 49 1.83 -13.91 34.78
CA PHE A 49 2.61 -14.56 33.73
C PHE A 49 3.52 -15.67 34.29
N VAL A 50 4.14 -15.46 35.44
CA VAL A 50 4.94 -16.49 36.14
C VAL A 50 4.08 -17.70 36.48
N ASP A 51 2.85 -17.50 36.95
CA ASP A 51 1.93 -18.59 37.25
C ASP A 51 1.49 -19.34 35.99
N THR A 52 1.30 -18.64 34.87
CA THR A 52 1.05 -19.24 33.55
C THR A 52 2.22 -20.12 33.11
N ILE A 53 3.47 -19.66 33.27
CA ILE A 53 4.67 -20.45 32.95
C ILE A 53 4.75 -21.70 33.83
N LYS A 54 4.54 -21.56 35.14
CA LYS A 54 4.57 -22.70 36.08
C LYS A 54 3.48 -23.72 35.76
N GLY A 55 2.28 -23.25 35.43
CA GLY A 55 1.17 -24.10 34.99
C GLY A 55 1.50 -24.85 33.70
N PHE A 56 2.03 -24.14 32.69
CA PHE A 56 2.43 -24.74 31.42
C PHE A 56 3.56 -25.76 31.59
N ALA A 57 4.57 -25.48 32.43
CA ALA A 57 5.68 -26.40 32.69
C ALA A 57 5.24 -27.71 33.35
N ARG A 58 4.11 -27.71 34.07
CA ARG A 58 3.49 -28.92 34.64
C ARG A 58 2.67 -29.70 33.61
N SER A 59 2.35 -29.12 32.46
CA SER A 59 1.69 -29.82 31.35
C SER A 59 2.72 -30.61 30.54
N ALA A 60 2.42 -31.85 30.16
CA ALA A 60 3.32 -32.73 29.40
C ALA A 60 3.34 -32.43 27.88
N THR A 61 2.96 -31.22 27.48
CA THR A 61 2.66 -30.91 26.08
C THR A 61 3.91 -30.42 25.35
N GLN A 62 4.52 -31.26 24.52
CA GLN A 62 5.57 -30.82 23.59
C GLN A 62 4.94 -30.08 22.40
N HIS A 63 4.98 -28.74 22.42
CA HIS A 63 4.65 -27.92 21.27
C HIS A 63 5.87 -27.77 20.35
N LYS A 64 5.86 -28.47 19.23
CA LYS A 64 6.73 -28.19 18.09
C LYS A 64 5.88 -27.59 16.98
N VAL A 65 6.22 -26.37 16.57
CA VAL A 65 5.60 -25.74 15.41
C VAL A 65 6.39 -26.15 14.17
N PRO A 66 5.73 -26.64 13.10
CA PRO A 66 6.39 -26.91 11.84
C PRO A 66 7.09 -25.66 11.28
N ALA A 67 8.30 -25.83 10.74
CA ALA A 67 9.05 -24.70 10.19
C ALA A 67 8.32 -24.01 9.02
N GLU A 68 7.51 -24.77 8.27
CA GLU A 68 6.68 -24.28 7.17
C GLU A 68 5.57 -23.31 7.60
N ASP A 69 5.11 -23.40 8.85
CA ASP A 69 4.09 -22.48 9.39
C ASP A 69 4.72 -21.18 9.92
N ILE A 70 6.02 -21.21 10.23
CA ILE A 70 6.79 -20.04 10.65
C ILE A 70 7.37 -19.29 9.44
N TYR A 71 7.70 -20.00 8.37
CA TYR A 71 8.38 -19.42 7.21
C TYR A 71 7.53 -18.33 6.52
N ARG A 72 8.15 -17.17 6.27
CA ARG A 72 7.54 -16.01 5.58
C ARG A 72 8.22 -15.74 4.24
N GLY A 73 8.29 -16.75 3.39
CA GLY A 73 8.76 -16.57 2.02
C GLY A 73 7.72 -15.87 1.16
N VAL A 74 8.13 -14.82 0.45
CA VAL A 74 7.27 -14.16 -0.52
C VAL A 74 7.78 -14.48 -1.93
N PRO A 75 6.98 -15.16 -2.77
CA PRO A 75 7.36 -15.41 -4.15
C PRO A 75 7.52 -14.09 -4.94
N THR A 76 8.58 -13.99 -5.73
CA THR A 76 8.79 -12.83 -6.61
C THR A 76 7.93 -12.92 -7.86
N VAL A 77 7.83 -11.82 -8.62
CA VAL A 77 7.11 -11.79 -9.90
C VAL A 77 7.80 -12.69 -10.94
N ILE A 78 7.22 -13.87 -11.16
CA ILE A 78 7.59 -14.77 -12.24
C ILE A 78 6.62 -14.53 -13.41
N LYS A 79 7.04 -14.82 -14.64
CA LYS A 79 6.16 -14.83 -15.81
C LYS A 79 4.93 -15.68 -15.50
N SER A 80 3.79 -15.02 -15.36
CA SER A 80 2.52 -15.63 -15.04
C SER A 80 1.54 -15.40 -16.17
N SER A 81 0.75 -16.42 -16.48
CA SER A 81 -0.38 -16.27 -17.38
C SER A 81 -1.58 -15.63 -16.67
N LYS A 82 -1.60 -15.53 -15.34
CA LYS A 82 -2.72 -15.00 -14.54
C LYS A 82 -2.81 -13.47 -14.58
N THR A 83 -3.95 -12.92 -14.14
CA THR A 83 -4.17 -11.48 -14.02
C THR A 83 -3.69 -10.99 -12.65
N PHE A 84 -2.78 -10.03 -12.64
CA PHE A 84 -2.30 -9.40 -11.42
C PHE A 84 -3.31 -8.39 -10.87
N LEU A 85 -3.70 -8.56 -9.61
CA LEU A 85 -4.52 -7.59 -8.88
C LEU A 85 -3.61 -6.54 -8.27
N LEU A 86 -3.82 -5.27 -8.64
CA LEU A 86 -3.05 -4.13 -8.14
C LEU A 86 -3.93 -3.31 -7.19
N VAL A 87 -3.47 -3.07 -5.96
CA VAL A 87 -4.20 -2.22 -5.02
C VAL A 87 -4.20 -0.77 -5.49
N ASN A 88 -5.37 -0.13 -5.46
CA ASN A 88 -5.52 1.27 -5.82
C ASN A 88 -5.01 2.19 -4.70
N MET A 89 -3.74 2.59 -4.81
CA MET A 89 -3.19 3.66 -3.98
C MET A 89 -3.61 5.03 -4.52
N SER A 90 -3.45 5.26 -5.82
CA SER A 90 -3.79 6.49 -6.54
C SER A 90 -3.71 6.24 -8.06
N ALA A 91 -3.97 7.26 -8.87
CA ALA A 91 -3.87 7.21 -10.34
C ALA A 91 -2.50 6.75 -10.88
N HIS A 92 -1.44 6.78 -10.07
CA HIS A 92 -0.15 6.18 -10.42
C HIS A 92 -0.27 4.69 -10.75
N VAL A 93 -1.15 3.98 -10.03
CA VAL A 93 -1.34 2.52 -10.20
C VAL A 93 -2.00 2.19 -11.54
N ASP A 94 -2.85 3.07 -12.06
CA ASP A 94 -3.43 2.93 -13.41
C ASP A 94 -2.34 2.97 -14.49
N LEU A 95 -1.37 3.88 -14.33
CA LEU A 95 -0.22 3.98 -15.24
C LEU A 95 0.76 2.81 -15.09
N ILE A 96 0.97 2.33 -13.86
CA ILE A 96 1.75 1.11 -13.60
C ILE A 96 1.07 -0.10 -14.27
N GLY A 97 -0.24 -0.24 -14.14
CA GLY A 97 -1.03 -1.29 -14.81
C GLY A 97 -0.89 -1.23 -16.33
N ALA A 98 -1.02 -0.03 -16.91
CA ALA A 98 -0.81 0.18 -18.35
C ALA A 98 0.62 -0.19 -18.80
N ALA A 99 1.64 0.11 -17.99
CA ALA A 99 3.02 -0.34 -18.27
C ALA A 99 3.15 -1.86 -18.19
N MET A 100 2.50 -2.52 -17.22
CA MET A 100 2.49 -3.98 -17.12
C MET A 100 1.87 -4.62 -18.37
N GLU A 101 0.72 -4.09 -18.81
CA GLU A 101 0.03 -4.53 -20.03
C GLU A 101 0.90 -4.37 -21.29
N ALA A 102 1.61 -3.25 -21.42
CA ALA A 102 2.53 -3.00 -22.53
C ALA A 102 3.63 -4.09 -22.64
N TYR A 103 4.00 -4.71 -21.52
CA TYR A 103 5.01 -5.76 -21.47
C TYR A 103 4.44 -7.18 -21.40
N GLY A 104 3.13 -7.33 -21.63
CA GLY A 104 2.44 -8.61 -21.73
C GLY A 104 2.02 -9.20 -20.39
N ILE A 105 2.03 -8.41 -19.32
CA ILE A 105 1.52 -8.80 -18.01
C ILE A 105 0.06 -8.32 -17.91
N ARG A 106 -0.87 -9.25 -17.67
CA ARG A 106 -2.27 -8.89 -17.46
C ARG A 106 -2.40 -8.25 -16.08
N ALA A 107 -2.94 -7.03 -16.00
CA ALA A 107 -3.12 -6.31 -14.76
C ALA A 107 -4.57 -5.85 -14.61
N LEU A 108 -5.06 -5.86 -13.38
CA LEU A 108 -6.36 -5.33 -12.99
C LEU A 108 -6.14 -4.45 -11.76
N VAL A 109 -6.33 -3.14 -11.91
CA VAL A 109 -6.33 -2.21 -10.77
C VAL A 109 -7.65 -2.38 -10.04
N LEU A 110 -7.59 -2.62 -8.74
CA LEU A 110 -8.76 -2.74 -7.89
C LEU A 110 -9.50 -1.38 -7.81
N PRO A 111 -10.81 -1.37 -7.49
CA PRO A 111 -11.51 -0.11 -7.28
C PRO A 111 -10.93 0.64 -6.08
N GLU A 112 -11.23 1.94 -5.99
CA GLU A 112 -10.85 2.75 -4.83
C GLU A 112 -11.32 2.08 -3.53
N PRO A 113 -10.49 2.06 -2.48
CA PRO A 113 -10.89 1.47 -1.20
C PRO A 113 -12.08 2.23 -0.59
N ASN A 114 -12.92 1.52 0.16
CA ASN A 114 -14.00 2.08 0.96
C ASN A 114 -14.10 1.35 2.31
N GLU A 115 -15.16 1.65 3.07
CA GLU A 115 -15.35 1.12 4.42
C GLU A 115 -15.43 -0.41 4.45
N ARG A 116 -15.85 -1.06 3.34
CA ARG A 116 -15.89 -2.53 3.24
C ARG A 116 -14.49 -3.13 3.28
N ASP A 117 -13.50 -2.47 2.68
CA ASP A 117 -12.10 -2.90 2.72
C ASP A 117 -11.61 -2.97 4.18
N LEU A 118 -11.86 -1.91 4.95
CA LEU A 118 -11.52 -1.90 6.39
C LEU A 118 -12.34 -2.92 7.18
N LEU A 119 -13.63 -3.07 6.89
CA LEU A 119 -14.48 -4.06 7.56
C LEU A 119 -13.89 -5.47 7.46
N TYR A 120 -13.53 -5.90 6.25
CA TYR A 120 -12.94 -7.23 6.05
C TYR A 120 -11.55 -7.35 6.69
N ALA A 121 -10.71 -6.32 6.57
CA ALA A 121 -9.39 -6.34 7.20
C ALA A 121 -9.48 -6.42 8.74
N ASN A 122 -10.43 -5.74 9.36
CA ASN A 122 -10.59 -5.71 10.82
C ASN A 122 -11.00 -7.06 11.41
N GLN A 123 -11.60 -7.95 10.61
CA GLN A 123 -11.97 -9.29 11.05
C GLN A 123 -10.75 -10.21 11.23
N VAL A 124 -9.61 -9.84 10.63
CA VAL A 124 -8.41 -10.69 10.54
C VAL A 124 -7.12 -9.99 10.99
N THR A 125 -7.23 -8.77 11.51
CA THR A 125 -6.11 -7.96 12.02
C THR A 125 -6.35 -7.61 13.48
N SER A 126 -5.29 -7.34 14.24
CA SER A 126 -5.41 -6.92 15.66
C SER A 126 -5.66 -5.43 15.82
N GLY A 127 -5.55 -4.64 14.74
CA GLY A 127 -5.81 -3.20 14.75
C GLY A 127 -4.57 -2.36 15.07
N VAL A 128 -3.46 -2.99 15.44
CA VAL A 128 -2.15 -2.34 15.68
C VAL A 128 -1.32 -2.21 14.40
N GLU A 129 -1.73 -2.88 13.32
CA GLU A 129 -1.15 -2.73 12.00
C GLU A 129 -1.49 -1.36 11.41
N CYS A 130 -0.52 -0.75 10.72
CA CYS A 130 -0.69 0.56 10.09
C CYS A 130 -1.86 0.55 9.08
N LEU A 131 -2.58 1.67 8.99
CA LEU A 131 -3.77 1.80 8.13
C LEU A 131 -3.53 1.37 6.66
N PRO A 132 -2.40 1.71 5.99
CA PRO A 132 -2.16 1.23 4.63
C PRO A 132 -2.15 -0.30 4.48
N TYR A 133 -1.66 -1.03 5.49
CA TYR A 133 -1.71 -2.49 5.49
C TYR A 133 -3.16 -2.99 5.52
N ARG A 134 -3.97 -2.44 6.44
CA ARG A 134 -5.38 -2.82 6.58
C ARG A 134 -6.18 -2.49 5.31
N VAL A 135 -5.93 -1.34 4.70
CA VAL A 135 -6.57 -0.95 3.44
C VAL A 135 -6.17 -1.90 2.30
N THR A 136 -4.88 -2.16 2.11
CA THR A 136 -4.39 -3.04 1.03
C THR A 136 -4.87 -4.49 1.18
N LEU A 137 -4.80 -5.05 2.39
CA LEU A 137 -5.36 -6.37 2.70
C LEU A 137 -6.87 -6.39 2.45
N GLY A 138 -7.57 -5.36 2.94
CA GLY A 138 -9.00 -5.17 2.76
C GLY A 138 -9.43 -5.17 1.31
N SER A 139 -8.67 -4.54 0.42
CA SER A 139 -8.96 -4.53 -1.01
C SER A 139 -8.87 -5.90 -1.66
N PHE A 140 -7.91 -6.74 -1.27
CA PHE A 140 -7.86 -8.13 -1.74
C PHE A 140 -9.02 -8.97 -1.19
N LEU A 141 -9.35 -8.82 0.09
CA LEU A 141 -10.47 -9.53 0.71
C LEU A 141 -11.81 -9.10 0.11
N ARG A 142 -12.01 -7.80 -0.13
CA ARG A 142 -13.19 -7.28 -0.82
C ARG A 142 -13.30 -7.86 -2.22
N PHE A 143 -12.21 -7.88 -2.98
CA PHE A 143 -12.20 -8.50 -4.31
C PHE A 143 -12.60 -9.99 -4.26
N TYR A 144 -12.06 -10.74 -3.30
CA TYR A 144 -12.45 -12.14 -3.08
C TYR A 144 -13.93 -12.29 -2.77
N HIS A 145 -14.47 -11.50 -1.83
CA HIS A 145 -15.89 -11.55 -1.47
C HIS A 145 -16.83 -11.15 -2.62
N ASP A 146 -16.44 -10.18 -3.45
CA ASP A 146 -17.27 -9.70 -4.55
C ASP A 146 -17.23 -10.62 -5.79
N ASN A 147 -16.18 -11.44 -5.94
CA ASN A 147 -15.98 -12.32 -7.11
C ASN A 147 -16.09 -13.83 -6.79
N GLY A 148 -16.24 -14.20 -5.52
CA GLY A 148 -16.36 -15.58 -5.06
C GLY A 148 -15.03 -16.34 -5.04
N ASN A 149 -15.11 -17.66 -4.90
CA ASN A 149 -13.94 -18.46 -4.50
C ASN A 149 -13.00 -18.87 -5.66
N ASP A 150 -13.35 -18.60 -6.92
CA ASP A 150 -12.49 -18.95 -8.06
C ASP A 150 -11.41 -17.90 -8.32
N MET A 151 -10.35 -17.96 -7.51
CA MET A 151 -9.18 -17.08 -7.62
C MET A 151 -8.09 -17.62 -8.56
N LYS A 152 -8.33 -18.76 -9.24
CA LYS A 152 -7.30 -19.46 -10.04
C LYS A 152 -6.74 -18.61 -11.18
N LYS A 153 -7.52 -17.65 -11.69
CA LYS A 153 -7.14 -16.76 -12.79
C LYS A 153 -6.36 -15.52 -12.33
N PHE A 154 -6.23 -15.33 -11.01
CA PHE A 154 -5.66 -14.11 -10.42
C PHE A 154 -4.41 -14.40 -9.59
N GLU A 155 -3.56 -13.40 -9.47
CA GLU A 155 -2.51 -13.32 -8.46
C GLU A 155 -2.54 -11.92 -7.85
N ALA A 156 -2.42 -11.81 -6.53
CA ALA A 156 -2.23 -10.52 -5.88
C ALA A 156 -0.82 -10.00 -6.15
N PHE A 157 -0.68 -8.70 -6.38
CA PHE A 157 0.62 -8.03 -6.40
C PHE A 157 0.73 -7.05 -5.24
N MET A 158 1.79 -7.19 -4.45
CA MET A 158 2.10 -6.24 -3.38
C MET A 158 3.55 -5.75 -3.53
N ALA A 159 3.71 -4.43 -3.70
CA ALA A 159 5.02 -3.82 -3.75
C ALA A 159 5.78 -4.08 -2.44
N GLY A 160 7.05 -4.45 -2.55
CA GLY A 160 7.96 -4.60 -1.42
C GLY A 160 9.01 -3.50 -1.41
N ALA A 161 9.45 -3.13 -0.22
CA ALA A 161 10.59 -2.23 -0.04
C ALA A 161 11.46 -2.72 1.11
N TYR A 162 12.77 -2.47 1.00
CA TYR A 162 13.71 -2.61 2.11
C TYR A 162 13.91 -1.24 2.74
N GLY A 163 13.98 -1.19 4.07
CA GLY A 163 14.13 0.04 4.82
C GLY A 163 13.28 0.04 6.09
N PRO A 164 13.14 1.19 6.78
CA PRO A 164 12.35 1.29 8.01
C PRO A 164 10.84 1.17 7.77
N CYS A 165 10.40 1.19 6.51
CA CYS A 165 8.99 1.08 6.14
C CYS A 165 8.49 -0.36 6.35
N ARG A 166 7.31 -0.51 6.98
CA ARG A 166 6.67 -1.82 7.20
C ARG A 166 6.17 -2.49 5.92
N LEU A 167 6.16 -1.78 4.79
CA LEU A 167 5.74 -2.28 3.48
C LEU A 167 6.41 -3.62 3.12
N GLY A 168 7.68 -3.81 3.50
CA GLY A 168 8.41 -5.06 3.27
C GLY A 168 7.79 -6.30 3.92
N HIS A 169 6.95 -6.12 4.96
CA HIS A 169 6.27 -7.22 5.65
C HIS A 169 4.88 -7.52 5.11
N TYR A 170 4.29 -6.64 4.28
CA TYR A 170 2.87 -6.73 3.91
C TYR A 170 2.57 -8.04 3.20
N ALA A 171 3.38 -8.37 2.19
CA ALA A 171 3.10 -9.51 1.33
C ALA A 171 3.15 -10.84 2.09
N GLY A 172 4.17 -11.05 2.92
CA GLY A 172 4.29 -12.28 3.72
C GLY A 172 3.14 -12.45 4.71
N GLU A 173 2.69 -11.34 5.28
CA GLU A 173 1.61 -11.35 6.28
C GLU A 173 0.24 -11.53 5.62
N GLN A 174 0.01 -10.91 4.46
CA GLN A 174 -1.20 -11.13 3.66
C GLN A 174 -1.29 -12.58 3.13
N ILE A 175 -0.17 -13.17 2.69
CA ILE A 175 -0.12 -14.60 2.29
C ILE A 175 -0.56 -15.52 3.44
N ARG A 176 -0.05 -15.29 4.65
CA ARG A 176 -0.45 -16.06 5.83
C ARG A 176 -1.95 -15.92 6.09
N ILE A 177 -2.49 -14.70 6.03
CA ILE A 177 -3.92 -14.46 6.21
C ILE A 177 -4.73 -15.21 5.14
N PHE A 178 -4.33 -15.16 3.87
CA PHE A 178 -4.99 -15.93 2.81
C PHE A 178 -4.97 -17.43 3.09
N LYS A 179 -3.84 -17.98 3.54
CA LYS A 179 -3.73 -19.40 3.97
C LYS A 179 -4.70 -19.72 5.11
N ASN A 180 -4.74 -18.88 6.14
CA ASN A 180 -5.61 -19.07 7.31
C ASN A 180 -7.10 -19.02 6.96
N LEU A 181 -7.48 -18.22 5.96
CA LEU A 181 -8.84 -18.11 5.46
C LEU A 181 -9.18 -19.17 4.40
N GLY A 182 -8.22 -20.00 3.97
CA GLY A 182 -8.42 -20.95 2.87
C GLY A 182 -8.59 -20.29 1.50
N ILE A 183 -8.09 -19.07 1.32
CA ILE A 183 -8.15 -18.32 0.06
C ILE A 183 -6.98 -18.74 -0.83
N ASP A 184 -7.27 -19.42 -1.95
CA ASP A 184 -6.28 -19.82 -2.96
C ASP A 184 -5.96 -18.65 -3.92
N LEU A 185 -5.39 -17.57 -3.37
CA LEU A 185 -4.91 -16.40 -4.11
C LEU A 185 -3.40 -16.26 -3.92
N PRO A 186 -2.57 -16.70 -4.89
CA PRO A 186 -1.13 -16.50 -4.81
C PRO A 186 -0.81 -15.01 -4.80
N MET A 187 0.20 -14.63 -4.03
CA MET A 187 0.71 -13.25 -4.00
C MET A 187 2.14 -13.20 -4.51
N ARG A 188 2.43 -12.18 -5.31
CA ARG A 188 3.77 -11.85 -5.81
C ARG A 188 4.22 -10.51 -5.28
N THR A 189 5.51 -10.40 -5.03
CA THR A 189 6.16 -9.13 -4.68
C THR A 189 7.25 -8.78 -5.68
N SER A 190 7.59 -7.50 -5.74
CA SER A 190 8.84 -7.05 -6.32
C SER A 190 9.45 -5.93 -5.49
N VAL A 191 10.78 -5.89 -5.45
CA VAL A 191 11.53 -5.07 -4.50
C VAL A 191 12.53 -4.15 -5.20
N SER A 192 12.58 -2.90 -4.75
CA SER A 192 13.43 -1.87 -5.34
C SER A 192 14.93 -2.10 -5.08
N ASN A 193 15.29 -2.76 -3.99
CA ASN A 193 16.69 -2.95 -3.56
C ASN A 193 17.51 -3.85 -4.51
N ASN A 194 16.86 -4.76 -5.23
CA ASN A 194 17.49 -5.52 -6.30
C ASN A 194 17.18 -4.91 -7.67
N ALA A 195 16.86 -3.61 -7.74
CA ALA A 195 16.47 -2.90 -8.95
C ALA A 195 15.36 -3.62 -9.76
N TYR A 196 14.40 -4.24 -9.06
CA TYR A 196 13.34 -5.05 -9.65
C TYR A 196 13.85 -6.19 -10.55
N GLN A 197 15.08 -6.67 -10.34
CA GLN A 197 15.69 -7.75 -11.12
C GLN A 197 14.92 -9.07 -11.01
N ASP A 198 14.15 -9.21 -9.94
CA ASP A 198 13.28 -10.34 -9.64
C ASP A 198 12.05 -10.41 -10.54
N MET A 199 11.73 -9.36 -11.31
CA MET A 199 10.71 -9.41 -12.36
C MET A 199 11.23 -10.16 -13.59
N ASP A 200 10.67 -11.34 -13.84
CA ASP A 200 10.95 -12.13 -15.06
C ASP A 200 10.26 -11.51 -16.31
N LEU A 201 10.89 -10.45 -16.81
CA LEU A 201 10.51 -9.75 -18.05
C LEU A 201 11.31 -10.24 -19.27
N GLY A 202 11.94 -11.42 -19.17
CA GLY A 202 12.77 -12.00 -20.23
C GLY A 202 14.19 -11.44 -20.27
N SER A 203 14.39 -10.27 -20.88
CA SER A 203 15.75 -9.71 -21.09
C SER A 203 16.04 -8.48 -20.21
N PRO A 204 17.31 -8.22 -19.83
CA PRO A 204 17.69 -7.02 -19.09
C PRO A 204 17.30 -5.71 -19.81
N PHE A 205 17.38 -5.69 -21.14
CA PHE A 205 16.94 -4.56 -21.95
C PHE A 205 15.43 -4.33 -21.84
N ARG A 206 14.63 -5.40 -21.94
CA ARG A 206 13.17 -5.35 -21.80
C ARG A 206 12.76 -4.89 -20.40
N ARG A 207 13.45 -5.37 -19.36
CA ARG A 207 13.25 -4.92 -17.97
C ARG A 207 13.58 -3.43 -17.81
N ARG A 208 14.72 -2.96 -18.34
CA ARG A 208 15.09 -1.53 -18.28
C ARG A 208 14.07 -0.65 -18.98
N ALA A 209 13.58 -1.07 -20.15
CA ALA A 209 12.56 -0.34 -20.89
C ALA A 209 11.22 -0.32 -20.15
N PHE A 210 10.82 -1.41 -19.49
CA PHE A 210 9.65 -1.45 -18.60
C PHE A 210 9.81 -0.46 -17.44
N MET A 211 10.93 -0.53 -16.71
CA MET A 211 11.21 0.37 -15.60
C MET A 211 11.21 1.85 -16.03
N SER A 212 11.77 2.15 -17.20
CA SER A 212 11.76 3.51 -17.75
C SER A 212 10.34 3.97 -18.09
N LEU A 213 9.50 3.11 -18.67
CA LEU A 213 8.11 3.44 -18.98
C LEU A 213 7.31 3.69 -17.70
N THR A 214 7.43 2.80 -16.71
CA THR A 214 6.78 2.92 -15.40
C THR A 214 7.22 4.20 -14.67
N TRP A 215 8.52 4.49 -14.64
CA TRP A 215 9.06 5.72 -14.06
C TRP A 215 8.49 6.97 -14.74
N ASN A 216 8.52 7.02 -16.07
CA ASN A 216 7.99 8.15 -16.82
C ASN A 216 6.47 8.32 -16.59
N GLY A 217 5.73 7.22 -16.46
CA GLY A 217 4.32 7.22 -16.09
C GLY A 217 4.10 7.82 -14.69
N CYS A 218 4.85 7.37 -13.68
CA CYS A 218 4.73 7.93 -12.33
C CYS A 218 5.03 9.43 -12.29
N ILE A 219 6.08 9.90 -12.98
CA ILE A 219 6.39 11.33 -13.07
C ILE A 219 5.29 12.10 -13.81
N ALA A 220 4.66 11.50 -14.83
CA ALA A 220 3.52 12.10 -15.51
C ALA A 220 2.32 12.29 -14.58
N ALA A 221 1.99 11.27 -13.78
CA ALA A 221 0.94 11.37 -12.77
C ALA A 221 1.26 12.44 -11.70
N ASP A 222 2.50 12.49 -11.19
CA ASP A 222 2.94 13.54 -10.25
C ASP A 222 2.74 14.95 -10.84
N CYS A 223 3.07 15.15 -12.12
CA CYS A 223 2.84 16.43 -12.81
C CYS A 223 1.34 16.75 -12.94
N LEU A 224 0.51 15.77 -13.29
CA LEU A 224 -0.93 15.95 -13.39
C LEU A 224 -1.58 16.24 -12.03
N PHE A 225 -1.13 15.60 -10.96
CA PHE A 225 -1.60 15.90 -9.60
C PHE A 225 -1.27 17.34 -9.18
N LYS A 226 -0.07 17.83 -9.51
CA LYS A 226 0.29 19.23 -9.27
C LYS A 226 -0.61 20.19 -10.04
N LEU A 227 -0.93 19.87 -11.30
CA LEU A 227 -1.86 20.68 -12.10
C LEU A 227 -3.29 20.62 -11.51
N LEU A 228 -3.76 19.45 -11.11
CA LEU A 228 -5.04 19.25 -10.45
C LEU A 228 -5.19 20.12 -9.21
N TRP A 229 -4.29 20.01 -8.24
CA TRP A 229 -4.38 20.76 -6.98
C TRP A 229 -4.11 22.25 -7.15
N ARG A 230 -3.33 22.64 -8.17
CA ARG A 230 -3.12 24.06 -8.49
C ARG A 230 -4.35 24.68 -9.13
N THR A 231 -5.07 23.96 -10.00
CA THR A 231 -6.18 24.51 -10.79
C THR A 231 -7.51 24.42 -10.05
N ARG A 232 -7.80 23.29 -9.41
CA ARG A 232 -9.13 22.98 -8.85
C ARG A 232 -9.66 24.01 -7.85
N PRO A 233 -8.85 24.60 -6.94
CA PRO A 233 -9.35 25.63 -6.02
C PRO A 233 -9.80 26.93 -6.72
N TYR A 234 -9.52 27.07 -8.01
CA TYR A 234 -9.75 28.26 -8.83
C TYR A 234 -10.58 27.93 -10.08
N GLU A 235 -11.26 26.78 -10.13
CA GLU A 235 -11.96 26.35 -11.34
C GLU A 235 -13.24 27.16 -11.59
N LYS A 236 -13.46 27.57 -12.85
CA LYS A 236 -14.68 28.30 -13.27
C LYS A 236 -15.96 27.49 -13.10
N GLN A 237 -15.84 26.17 -13.26
CA GLN A 237 -16.94 25.22 -13.13
C GLN A 237 -16.50 24.07 -12.25
N ALA A 238 -17.23 23.86 -11.15
CA ALA A 238 -16.94 22.81 -10.19
C ALA A 238 -16.84 21.43 -10.86
N GLY A 239 -15.78 20.69 -10.57
CA GLY A 239 -15.51 19.35 -11.10
C GLY A 239 -14.89 19.30 -12.50
N SER A 240 -14.76 20.44 -13.20
CA SER A 240 -14.13 20.46 -14.53
C SER A 240 -12.66 20.03 -14.49
N THR A 241 -11.96 20.35 -13.40
CA THR A 241 -10.56 19.97 -13.21
C THR A 241 -10.40 18.47 -12.94
N ASP A 242 -11.31 17.87 -12.17
CA ASP A 242 -11.29 16.43 -11.87
C ASP A 242 -11.54 15.61 -13.17
N ILE A 243 -12.51 16.02 -14.00
CA ILE A 243 -12.78 15.39 -15.31
C ILE A 243 -11.56 15.47 -16.24
N LEU A 244 -10.93 16.65 -16.33
CA LEU A 244 -9.74 16.84 -17.17
C LEU A 244 -8.57 15.97 -16.70
N PHE A 245 -8.38 15.85 -15.38
CA PHE A 245 -7.35 14.98 -14.80
C PHE A 245 -7.56 13.50 -15.19
N GLU A 246 -8.78 13.00 -15.06
CA GLU A 246 -9.12 11.61 -15.43
C GLU A 246 -8.92 11.36 -16.94
N ASP A 247 -9.27 12.31 -17.81
CA ASP A 247 -9.02 12.21 -19.25
C ASP A 247 -7.51 12.08 -19.56
N TYR A 248 -6.68 12.89 -18.92
CA TYR A 248 -5.23 12.84 -19.13
C TYR A 248 -4.61 11.55 -18.62
N ILE A 249 -5.01 11.05 -17.44
CA ILE A 249 -4.55 9.75 -16.94
C ILE A 249 -4.89 8.65 -17.94
N ARG A 250 -6.13 8.63 -18.44
CA ARG A 250 -6.58 7.65 -19.44
C ARG A 250 -5.78 7.73 -20.76
N ARG A 251 -5.59 8.93 -21.30
CA ARG A 251 -4.84 9.14 -22.56
C ARG A 251 -3.37 8.75 -22.42
N ILE A 252 -2.76 9.03 -21.29
CA ILE A 252 -1.37 8.62 -21.01
C ILE A 252 -1.29 7.10 -20.86
N ALA A 253 -2.22 6.48 -20.11
CA ALA A 253 -2.31 5.02 -19.99
C ALA A 253 -2.43 4.35 -21.36
N ASP A 254 -3.29 4.86 -22.25
CA ASP A 254 -3.46 4.32 -23.61
C ASP A 254 -2.17 4.40 -24.44
N ARG A 255 -1.42 5.50 -24.37
CA ARG A 255 -0.12 5.62 -25.04
C ARG A 255 0.93 4.71 -24.41
N MET A 256 0.93 4.55 -23.08
CA MET A 256 1.83 3.64 -22.39
C MET A 256 1.60 2.18 -22.82
N ARG A 257 0.35 1.72 -22.93
CA ARG A 257 0.00 0.37 -23.44
C ARG A 257 0.60 0.12 -24.82
N ARG A 258 0.60 1.13 -25.69
CA ARG A 258 1.15 1.09 -27.06
C ARG A 258 2.65 1.40 -27.12
N LYS A 259 3.28 1.75 -26.00
CA LYS A 259 4.68 2.21 -25.90
C LYS A 259 4.97 3.46 -26.74
N GLU A 260 3.97 4.32 -26.87
CA GLU A 260 4.07 5.61 -27.55
C GLU A 260 4.55 6.70 -26.59
N ALA A 261 5.25 7.70 -27.13
CA ALA A 261 5.61 8.88 -26.36
C ALA A 261 4.35 9.70 -25.97
N PHE A 262 4.35 10.28 -24.78
CA PHE A 262 3.23 11.09 -24.26
C PHE A 262 3.68 12.48 -23.75
N ASN A 263 4.89 12.92 -24.11
CA ASN A 263 5.43 14.21 -23.67
C ASN A 263 4.63 15.40 -24.20
N ASP A 264 4.05 15.28 -25.40
CA ASP A 264 3.13 16.27 -25.98
C ASP A 264 1.84 16.38 -25.17
N LEU A 265 1.32 15.28 -24.62
CA LEU A 265 0.14 15.32 -23.74
C LEU A 265 0.43 16.14 -22.47
N LEU A 266 1.61 15.97 -21.86
CA LEU A 266 2.01 16.74 -20.68
C LEU A 266 2.19 18.24 -20.99
N ARG A 267 2.74 18.58 -22.16
CA ARG A 267 2.83 19.99 -22.61
C ARG A 267 1.44 20.59 -22.79
N GLN A 268 0.53 19.85 -23.44
CA GLN A 268 -0.84 20.29 -23.64
C GLN A 268 -1.58 20.48 -22.31
N ALA A 269 -1.41 19.56 -21.36
CA ALA A 269 -2.07 19.61 -20.05
C ALA A 269 -1.83 20.94 -19.34
N THR A 270 -0.61 21.48 -19.42
CA THR A 270 -0.29 22.77 -18.78
C THR A 270 -1.19 23.91 -19.31
N SER A 271 -1.47 23.93 -20.61
CA SER A 271 -2.36 24.93 -21.22
C SER A 271 -3.83 24.66 -20.84
N ASP A 272 -4.25 23.41 -20.92
CA ASP A 272 -5.66 23.03 -20.71
C ASP A 272 -6.07 23.27 -19.26
N PHE A 273 -5.26 22.86 -18.29
CA PHE A 273 -5.51 23.14 -16.86
C PHE A 273 -5.46 24.64 -16.54
N LYS A 274 -4.59 25.41 -17.20
CA LYS A 274 -4.55 26.86 -17.02
C LYS A 274 -5.84 27.53 -17.54
N SER A 275 -6.44 27.01 -18.60
CA SER A 275 -7.65 27.56 -19.19
C SER A 275 -8.88 27.46 -18.28
N LEU A 276 -8.88 26.48 -17.35
CA LEU A 276 -9.96 26.27 -16.36
C LEU A 276 -9.91 27.24 -15.18
N ILE A 277 -8.78 27.92 -14.96
CA ILE A 277 -8.60 28.87 -13.85
C ILE A 277 -9.41 30.14 -14.10
N ASP A 278 -10.25 30.52 -13.14
CA ASP A 278 -10.85 31.84 -13.03
C ASP A 278 -9.80 32.84 -12.50
N PRO A 279 -9.39 33.83 -13.30
CA PRO A 279 -8.38 34.81 -12.88
C PRO A 279 -8.89 35.78 -11.81
N GLU A 280 -10.20 35.91 -11.60
CA GLU A 280 -10.79 36.83 -10.62
C GLU A 280 -10.69 36.28 -9.19
N ILE A 281 -10.43 34.98 -9.03
CA ILE A 281 -10.26 34.36 -7.71
C ILE A 281 -8.85 34.70 -7.18
N PRO A 282 -8.73 35.40 -6.02
CA PRO A 282 -7.44 35.75 -5.47
C PRO A 282 -6.67 34.50 -5.00
N ARG A 283 -5.34 34.63 -4.93
CA ARG A 283 -4.46 33.56 -4.44
C ARG A 283 -4.88 33.10 -3.04
N LYS A 284 -5.05 31.79 -2.90
CA LYS A 284 -5.36 31.12 -1.64
C LYS A 284 -4.07 30.82 -0.85
N PRO A 285 -4.10 30.78 0.49
CA PRO A 285 -2.97 30.33 1.29
C PRO A 285 -2.55 28.91 0.91
N LEU A 286 -1.24 28.66 0.84
CA LEU A 286 -0.68 27.37 0.44
C LEU A 286 -0.30 26.52 1.66
N VAL A 287 -0.73 25.26 1.67
CA VAL A 287 -0.39 24.26 2.70
C VAL A 287 0.35 23.08 2.08
N GLY A 288 1.41 22.63 2.74
CA GLY A 288 2.15 21.42 2.37
C GLY A 288 1.61 20.20 3.10
N ILE A 289 1.34 19.11 2.38
CA ILE A 289 0.97 17.82 2.94
C ILE A 289 2.13 16.83 2.70
N ASN A 290 2.75 16.38 3.79
CA ASN A 290 3.80 15.38 3.77
C ASN A 290 3.49 14.28 4.80
N GLY A 291 4.11 13.11 4.64
CA GLY A 291 3.91 11.96 5.52
C GLY A 291 4.07 10.64 4.79
N GLU A 292 3.50 9.60 5.39
CA GLU A 292 3.48 8.23 4.84
C GLU A 292 2.89 8.22 3.42
N ILE A 293 3.57 7.53 2.49
CA ILE A 293 3.31 7.64 1.05
C ILE A 293 1.90 7.16 0.67
N PHE A 294 1.42 6.07 1.26
CA PHE A 294 0.09 5.56 0.95
C PHE A 294 -0.98 6.48 1.54
N LEU A 295 -0.83 6.91 2.79
CA LEU A 295 -1.79 7.82 3.43
C LEU A 295 -1.92 9.14 2.69
N ARG A 296 -0.81 9.78 2.29
CA ARG A 296 -0.88 11.07 1.60
C ARG A 296 -1.44 10.96 0.18
N SER A 297 -1.31 9.80 -0.47
CA SER A 297 -1.73 9.60 -1.86
C SER A 297 -3.14 9.01 -2.02
N ASN A 298 -3.61 8.21 -1.05
CA ASN A 298 -4.90 7.54 -1.12
C ASN A 298 -6.02 8.38 -0.49
N LYS A 299 -7.02 8.78 -1.29
CA LYS A 299 -8.10 9.67 -0.84
C LYS A 299 -8.91 9.05 0.30
N PHE A 300 -9.26 7.76 0.20
CA PHE A 300 -9.99 7.08 1.28
C PHE A 300 -9.21 7.09 2.60
N SER A 301 -7.92 6.77 2.56
CA SER A 301 -7.10 6.62 3.77
C SER A 301 -6.83 7.92 4.52
N ASN A 302 -6.93 9.07 3.84
CA ASN A 302 -6.75 10.39 4.46
C ASN A 302 -8.04 11.21 4.53
N ASN A 303 -9.21 10.59 4.35
CA ASN A 303 -10.50 11.26 4.31
C ASN A 303 -10.53 12.44 3.31
N ASN A 304 -9.88 12.25 2.17
CA ASN A 304 -9.77 13.23 1.09
C ASN A 304 -9.22 14.59 1.58
N LEU A 305 -8.17 14.54 2.40
CA LEU A 305 -7.58 15.70 3.09
C LEU A 305 -7.34 16.92 2.17
N VAL A 306 -6.93 16.66 0.93
CA VAL A 306 -6.75 17.69 -0.11
C VAL A 306 -8.05 18.45 -0.35
N LYS A 307 -9.18 17.77 -0.58
CA LYS A 307 -10.49 18.42 -0.76
C LYS A 307 -10.93 19.16 0.51
N VAL A 308 -10.69 18.59 1.69
CA VAL A 308 -11.00 19.24 2.98
C VAL A 308 -10.26 20.59 3.10
N CYS A 309 -8.97 20.64 2.73
CA CYS A 309 -8.22 21.89 2.70
C CYS A 309 -8.77 22.89 1.67
N GLU A 310 -9.13 22.41 0.47
CA GLU A 310 -9.67 23.26 -0.59
C GLU A 310 -11.03 23.87 -0.23
N ASP A 311 -11.91 23.09 0.41
CA ASP A 311 -13.20 23.52 0.92
C ASP A 311 -13.04 24.56 2.04
N ALA A 312 -11.94 24.48 2.80
CA ALA A 312 -11.53 25.51 3.77
C ALA A 312 -10.88 26.75 3.13
N GLY A 313 -10.83 26.84 1.79
CA GLY A 313 -10.29 27.98 1.07
C GLY A 313 -8.76 27.96 0.91
N LEU A 314 -8.13 26.80 1.03
CA LEU A 314 -6.67 26.64 0.91
C LEU A 314 -6.26 26.07 -0.46
N GLU A 315 -5.01 26.33 -0.84
CA GLU A 315 -4.30 25.60 -1.90
C GLU A 315 -3.40 24.55 -1.24
N VAL A 316 -3.19 23.40 -1.90
CA VAL A 316 -2.35 22.33 -1.35
C VAL A 316 -1.25 21.89 -2.29
N VAL A 317 -0.12 21.53 -1.70
CA VAL A 317 0.95 20.78 -2.37
C VAL A 317 1.20 19.52 -1.57
N VAL A 318 0.99 18.36 -2.18
CA VAL A 318 1.32 17.07 -1.59
C VAL A 318 2.68 16.61 -2.11
N SER A 319 3.50 16.05 -1.22
CA SER A 319 4.75 15.42 -1.60
C SER A 319 4.56 14.34 -2.67
N PRO A 320 5.27 14.40 -3.81
CA PRO A 320 5.05 13.52 -4.97
C PRO A 320 5.45 12.07 -4.69
N MET A 321 4.92 11.13 -5.47
CA MET A 321 5.34 9.71 -5.41
C MET A 321 6.80 9.57 -5.82
N GLY A 322 7.27 10.38 -6.78
CA GLY A 322 8.67 10.40 -7.20
C GLY A 322 9.67 10.73 -6.08
N GLU A 323 9.26 11.42 -5.02
CA GLU A 323 10.10 11.62 -3.82
C GLU A 323 10.36 10.29 -3.10
N TRP A 324 9.30 9.52 -2.85
CA TRP A 324 9.40 8.21 -2.21
C TRP A 324 10.18 7.23 -3.09
N MET A 325 9.93 7.23 -4.40
CA MET A 325 10.69 6.36 -5.31
C MET A 325 12.20 6.68 -5.30
N LYS A 326 12.59 7.95 -5.20
CA LYS A 326 14.01 8.32 -5.04
C LYS A 326 14.59 7.80 -3.73
N TYR A 327 13.82 7.85 -2.64
CA TYR A 327 14.25 7.38 -1.32
C TYR A 327 14.52 5.87 -1.30
N ILE A 328 13.66 5.05 -1.92
CA ILE A 328 13.80 3.58 -1.92
C ILE A 328 14.77 3.02 -2.99
N LEU A 329 15.26 3.88 -3.88
CA LEU A 329 16.22 3.54 -4.94
C LEU A 329 17.67 3.96 -4.60
N TYR A 330 17.86 4.65 -3.47
CA TYR A 330 19.17 5.00 -2.94
C TYR A 330 19.74 3.84 -2.12
#